data_AF-A0A7S3X3S5-F1
#
_entry.id   AF-A0A7S3X3S5-F1
#
_cell.length_a   1.000
_cell.length_b   1.000
_cell.length_c   1.000
_cell.angle_alpha   90.00
_cell.angle_beta   90.00
_cell.angle_gamma   90.00
#
_symmetry.space_group_name_H-M   'P 1'
#
loop_
_entity.id
_entity.type
_entity.pdbx_description
1 polymer ?
#
loop_
_entity_poly.entity_id
_entity_poly.type
_entity_poly.pdbx_seq_one_letter_code
_entity_poly.pdbx_strand_id
1 'polypeptide(L)'
;DPVPLARKVVDGLNDGIRTSELDTLAAETCAYMSQRHPDFSTLAARIAVSSLHKHTADSFATTCQALFEYHDKQGRSAALLSEEVWSFVRDNAEQLDAAVDYKRDYDYDYFGFKT
;
A
#
# COMPACT_ATOMS: atom_id res chain seq x y z
N ASP A 1 -4.44 -2.96 23.48
CA ASP A 1 -4.75 -4.39 23.69
C ASP A 1 -5.29 -4.97 22.38
N PRO A 2 -4.60 -5.97 21.77
CA PRO A 2 -5.01 -6.59 20.52
C PRO A 2 -6.25 -7.48 20.62
N VAL A 3 -6.60 -8.00 21.81
CA VAL A 3 -7.70 -8.98 21.95
C VAL A 3 -9.08 -8.35 21.65
N PRO A 4 -9.44 -7.16 22.17
CA PRO A 4 -10.69 -6.49 21.82
C PRO A 4 -10.77 -6.08 20.35
N LEU A 5 -9.63 -5.75 19.74
CA LEU A 5 -9.53 -5.42 18.33
C LEU A 5 -9.82 -6.67 17.47
N ALA A 6 -9.15 -7.78 17.76
CA ALA A 6 -9.34 -9.04 17.03
C ALA A 6 -10.81 -9.49 17.06
N ARG A 7 -11.49 -9.34 18.21
CA ARG A 7 -12.93 -9.65 18.31
C ARG A 7 -13.78 -8.78 17.38
N LYS A 8 -13.56 -7.47 17.37
CA LYS A 8 -14.29 -6.56 16.48
C LYS A 8 -14.08 -6.86 15.00
N VAL A 9 -12.85 -7.26 14.63
CA VAL A 9 -12.55 -7.66 13.24
C VAL A 9 -13.28 -8.96 12.91
N VAL A 10 -13.28 -9.93 13.83
CA VAL A 10 -13.99 -11.21 13.67
C VAL A 10 -15.49 -11.02 13.52
N ASP A 11 -16.09 -10.10 14.26
CA ASP A 11 -17.53 -9.80 14.16
C ASP A 11 -17.94 -9.23 12.79
N GLY A 12 -16.98 -8.66 12.03
CA GLY A 12 -17.20 -8.15 10.68
C GLY A 12 -16.88 -9.16 9.57
N LEU A 13 -16.48 -10.39 9.91
CA LEU A 13 -16.16 -11.43 8.93
C LEU A 13 -17.44 -12.06 8.35
N ASN A 14 -17.40 -12.29 7.04
CA ASN A 14 -18.38 -13.13 6.34
C ASN A 14 -17.65 -14.32 5.70
N ASP A 15 -18.39 -15.39 5.42
CA ASP A 15 -17.81 -16.56 4.76
C ASP A 15 -17.30 -16.21 3.34
N GLY A 16 -16.09 -16.66 3.01
CA GLY A 16 -15.45 -16.40 1.71
C GLY A 16 -14.74 -15.05 1.55
N ILE A 17 -14.53 -14.27 2.62
CA ILE A 17 -13.80 -12.98 2.56
C ILE A 17 -12.37 -13.14 2.03
N ARG A 18 -11.92 -12.23 1.15
CA ARG A 18 -10.54 -12.22 0.65
C ARG A 18 -9.60 -11.67 1.72
N THR A 19 -8.34 -12.14 1.72
CA THR A 19 -7.33 -11.65 2.67
C THR A 19 -7.07 -10.14 2.56
N SER A 20 -7.17 -9.56 1.36
CA SER A 20 -7.05 -8.11 1.16
C SER A 20 -8.21 -7.32 1.78
N GLU A 21 -9.43 -7.87 1.73
CA GLU A 21 -10.62 -7.30 2.35
C GLU A 21 -10.54 -7.41 3.88
N LEU A 22 -9.99 -8.51 4.39
CA LEU A 22 -9.69 -8.70 5.80
C LEU A 22 -8.68 -7.67 6.32
N ASP A 23 -7.56 -7.48 5.62
CA ASP A 23 -6.55 -6.49 5.99
C ASP A 23 -7.15 -5.07 5.98
N THR A 24 -8.03 -4.79 5.02
CA THR A 24 -8.75 -3.50 4.94
C THR A 24 -9.68 -3.30 6.14
N LEU A 25 -10.52 -4.29 6.46
CA LEU A 25 -11.42 -4.25 7.62
C LEU A 25 -10.64 -4.08 8.93
N ALA A 26 -9.51 -4.77 9.08
CA ALA A 26 -8.66 -4.65 10.26
C ALA A 26 -8.06 -3.25 10.39
N ALA A 27 -7.57 -2.66 9.29
CA ALA A 27 -7.03 -1.30 9.29
C ALA A 27 -8.10 -0.26 9.63
N GLU A 28 -9.30 -0.35 9.05
CA GLU A 28 -10.43 0.55 9.35
C GLU A 28 -10.90 0.43 10.80
N THR A 29 -10.97 -0.79 11.32
CA THR A 29 -11.34 -1.03 12.73
C THR A 29 -10.30 -0.43 13.67
N CYS A 30 -9.01 -0.55 13.36
CA CYS A 30 -7.94 0.10 14.10
C CYS A 30 -8.07 1.62 14.04
N ALA A 31 -8.30 2.20 12.85
CA ALA A 31 -8.43 3.63 12.68
C ALA A 31 -9.59 4.22 13.50
N TYR A 32 -10.72 3.51 13.57
CA TYR A 32 -11.85 3.90 14.44
C TYR A 32 -11.47 3.89 15.93
N MET A 33 -10.57 2.99 16.35
CA MET A 33 -10.08 2.92 17.73
C MET A 33 -9.04 4.00 18.08
N SER A 34 -8.61 4.84 17.14
CA SER A 34 -7.71 5.98 17.41
C SER A 34 -8.27 6.96 18.45
N GLN A 35 -9.61 7.09 18.54
CA GLN A 35 -10.29 7.88 19.58
C GLN A 35 -10.01 7.37 21.00
N ARG A 36 -9.63 6.09 21.15
CA ARG A 36 -9.27 5.49 22.44
C ARG A 36 -7.80 5.65 22.77
N HIS A 37 -6.93 5.53 21.76
CA HIS A 37 -5.49 5.70 21.91
C HIS A 37 -4.85 6.02 20.54
N PRO A 38 -3.98 7.04 20.44
CA PRO A 38 -3.38 7.46 19.17
C PRO A 38 -2.62 6.36 18.43
N ASP A 39 -1.93 5.45 19.14
CA ASP A 39 -1.21 4.32 18.53
C ASP A 39 -2.06 3.40 17.65
N PHE A 40 -3.40 3.39 17.83
CA PHE A 40 -4.27 2.64 16.92
C PHE A 40 -4.30 3.23 15.51
N SER A 41 -4.06 4.53 15.34
CA SER A 41 -3.87 5.16 14.03
C SER A 41 -2.59 4.64 13.35
N THR A 42 -1.49 4.57 14.11
CA THR A 42 -0.23 4.01 13.62
C THR A 42 -0.39 2.52 13.27
N LEU A 43 -1.05 1.73 14.12
CA LEU A 43 -1.32 0.32 13.83
C LEU A 43 -2.17 0.14 12.57
N ALA A 44 -3.21 0.96 12.40
CA ALA A 44 -4.05 0.95 11.20
C ALA A 44 -3.21 1.22 9.93
N ALA A 45 -2.33 2.22 9.98
CA ALA A 45 -1.42 2.54 8.89
C ALA A 45 -0.52 1.36 8.55
N ARG A 46 0.08 0.72 9.55
CA ARG A 46 0.98 -0.44 9.34
C ARG A 46 0.27 -1.64 8.72
N ILE A 47 -0.98 -1.90 9.10
CA ILE A 47 -1.80 -2.96 8.47
C ILE A 47 -2.05 -2.61 7.00
N ALA A 48 -2.44 -1.36 6.72
CA ALA A 48 -2.73 -0.90 5.36
C ALA A 48 -1.49 -0.94 4.46
N VAL A 49 -0.34 -0.47 4.94
CA VAL A 49 0.96 -0.52 4.25
C VAL A 49 1.40 -1.97 4.00
N SER A 50 1.29 -2.85 5.01
CA SER A 50 1.65 -4.26 4.83
C SER A 50 0.76 -4.94 3.79
N SER A 51 -0.53 -4.61 3.74
CA SER A 51 -1.43 -5.07 2.68
C SER A 51 -1.03 -4.52 1.32
N LEU A 52 -0.67 -3.24 1.22
CA LEU A 52 -0.20 -2.63 -0.03
C LEU A 52 1.04 -3.36 -0.55
N HIS A 53 2.06 -3.57 0.29
CA HIS A 53 3.29 -4.28 -0.09
C HIS A 53 3.04 -5.69 -0.63
N LYS A 54 2.02 -6.41 -0.13
CA LYS A 54 1.65 -7.75 -0.65
C LYS A 54 1.10 -7.72 -2.09
N HIS A 55 0.67 -6.55 -2.58
CA HIS A 55 0.00 -6.40 -3.88
C HIS A 55 0.75 -5.49 -4.85
N THR A 56 1.94 -5.00 -4.48
CA THR A 56 2.79 -4.14 -5.31
C THR A 56 4.16 -4.79 -5.56
N ALA A 57 4.89 -4.28 -6.55
CA ALA A 57 6.25 -4.74 -6.81
C ALA A 57 7.24 -4.17 -5.79
N ASP A 58 8.26 -4.96 -5.43
CA ASP A 58 9.34 -4.57 -4.51
C ASP A 58 10.45 -3.73 -5.17
N SER A 59 10.30 -3.41 -6.46
CA SER A 59 11.27 -2.63 -7.26
C SER A 59 10.63 -1.36 -7.78
N PHE A 60 11.30 -0.23 -7.54
CA PHE A 60 10.90 1.08 -8.05
C PHE A 60 10.97 1.09 -9.58
N ALA A 61 12.06 0.59 -10.16
CA ALA A 61 12.24 0.52 -11.61
C ALA A 61 11.15 -0.35 -12.29
N THR A 62 10.82 -1.50 -11.69
CA THR A 62 9.75 -2.39 -12.19
C THR A 62 8.39 -1.70 -12.16
N THR A 63 8.11 -0.95 -11.09
CA THR A 63 6.87 -0.16 -10.98
C THR A 63 6.83 0.93 -12.06
N CYS A 64 7.93 1.66 -12.27
CA CYS A 64 8.02 2.67 -13.32
C CYS A 64 7.84 2.07 -14.72
N GLN A 65 8.39 0.89 -14.99
CA GLN A 65 8.19 0.19 -16.25
C GLN A 65 6.70 -0.08 -16.50
N ALA A 66 5.99 -0.63 -15.50
CA ALA A 66 4.57 -0.92 -15.61
C ALA A 66 3.72 0.35 -15.87
N LEU A 67 4.13 1.49 -15.29
CA LEU A 67 3.50 2.79 -15.52
C LEU A 67 3.76 3.34 -16.92
N PHE A 68 4.98 3.16 -17.45
CA PHE A 68 5.35 3.60 -18.79
C PHE A 68 4.71 2.74 -19.88
N GLU A 69 4.69 1.42 -19.69
CA GLU A 69 4.11 0.46 -20.65
C GLU A 69 2.58 0.33 -20.53
N TYR A 70 1.95 1.17 -19.69
CA TYR A 70 0.52 1.11 -19.45
C TYR A 70 -0.29 1.33 -20.75
N HIS A 71 -1.24 0.43 -20.97
CA HIS A 71 -2.25 0.54 -22.01
C HIS A 71 -3.64 0.63 -21.36
N ASP A 72 -4.50 1.45 -21.94
CA ASP A 72 -5.88 1.57 -21.46
C ASP A 72 -6.70 0.30 -21.77
N LYS A 73 -7.95 0.27 -21.30
CA LYS A 73 -8.86 -0.87 -21.52
C LYS A 73 -9.18 -1.12 -23.00
N GLN A 74 -8.85 -0.20 -23.90
CA GLN A 74 -9.05 -0.30 -25.34
C GLN A 74 -7.75 -0.69 -26.08
N GLY A 75 -6.66 -0.94 -25.35
CA GLY A 75 -5.36 -1.32 -25.90
C GLY A 75 -4.57 -0.15 -26.48
N ARG A 76 -4.94 1.09 -26.17
CA ARG A 76 -4.20 2.28 -26.62
C ARG A 76 -3.09 2.58 -25.62
N SER A 77 -1.92 2.95 -26.12
CA SER A 77 -0.82 3.43 -25.27
C SER A 77 -1.30 4.63 -24.45
N ALA A 78 -1.14 4.53 -23.13
CA ALA A 78 -1.60 5.50 -22.16
C ALA A 78 -0.56 5.70 -21.06
N ALA A 79 0.72 5.74 -21.46
CA ALA A 79 1.86 5.86 -20.55
C ALA A 79 1.63 6.93 -19.46
N LEU A 80 1.84 6.55 -18.21
CA LEU A 80 1.69 7.42 -17.04
C LEU A 80 2.99 8.12 -16.66
N LEU A 81 4.09 7.77 -17.34
CA LEU A 81 5.40 8.42 -17.24
C LEU A 81 5.81 8.95 -18.61
N SER A 82 6.55 10.06 -18.62
CA SER A 82 7.18 10.55 -19.86
C SER A 82 8.34 9.64 -20.25
N GLU A 83 8.66 9.63 -21.55
CA GLU A 83 9.80 8.88 -22.09
C GLU A 83 11.13 9.33 -21.46
N GLU A 84 11.30 10.62 -21.21
CA GLU A 84 12.48 11.18 -20.54
C GLU A 84 12.66 10.60 -19.13
N VAL A 85 11.59 10.58 -18.33
CA VAL A 85 11.61 10.02 -16.96
C VAL A 85 11.90 8.52 -17.02
N TRP A 86 11.25 7.78 -17.92
CA TRP A 86 11.50 6.35 -18.05
C TRP A 86 12.94 6.04 -18.47
N SER A 87 13.51 6.76 -19.44
CA SER A 87 14.91 6.56 -19.84
C SER A 87 15.85 6.80 -18.67
N PHE A 88 15.65 7.88 -17.91
CA PHE A 88 16.46 8.16 -16.72
C PHE A 88 16.36 7.03 -15.68
N VAL A 89 15.14 6.56 -15.38
CA VAL A 89 14.94 5.48 -14.41
C VAL A 89 15.58 4.18 -14.89
N ARG A 90 15.38 3.82 -16.16
CA ARG A 90 15.95 2.61 -16.75
C ARG A 90 17.48 2.62 -16.72
N ASP A 91 18.09 3.75 -17.06
CA ASP A 91 19.56 3.87 -17.14
C ASP A 91 20.21 3.91 -15.75
N ASN A 92 19.44 4.15 -14.67
CA ASN A 92 19.90 4.23 -13.28
C ASN A 92 19.19 3.24 -12.33
N ALA A 93 18.56 2.19 -12.87
CA ALA A 93 17.62 1.33 -12.14
C ALA A 93 18.20 0.73 -10.84
N GLU A 94 19.40 0.16 -10.90
CA GLU A 94 20.05 -0.47 -9.73
C GLU A 94 20.31 0.54 -8.60
N GLN A 95 20.77 1.75 -8.94
CA GLN A 95 21.05 2.79 -7.95
C GLN A 95 19.77 3.34 -7.32
N LEU A 96 18.72 3.50 -8.12
CA LEU A 96 17.42 3.99 -7.66
C LEU A 96 16.74 2.96 -6.76
N ASP A 97 16.70 1.68 -7.16
CA ASP A 97 16.13 0.61 -6.34
C ASP A 97 16.87 0.47 -5.00
N ALA A 98 18.21 0.57 -5.01
CA ALA A 98 19.02 0.50 -3.79
C ALA A 98 18.83 1.72 -2.87
N ALA A 99 18.43 2.87 -3.41
CA ALA A 99 18.22 4.10 -2.64
C ALA A 99 16.85 4.14 -1.93
N VAL A 100 15.87 3.35 -2.38
CA VAL A 100 14.52 3.32 -1.82
C VAL A 100 14.50 2.47 -0.55
N ASP A 101 13.98 3.05 0.55
CA ASP A 101 13.80 2.38 1.83
C ASP A 101 12.31 2.20 2.14
N TYR A 102 11.75 1.05 1.73
CA TYR A 102 10.34 0.69 1.94
C TYR A 102 9.92 0.58 3.41
N LYS A 103 10.87 0.58 4.37
CA LYS A 103 10.50 0.62 5.80
C LYS A 103 9.91 1.96 6.20
N ARG A 104 10.22 3.03 5.46
CA ARG A 104 9.70 4.38 5.71
C ARG A 104 8.21 4.51 5.41
N ASP A 105 7.63 3.61 4.63
CA ASP A 105 6.18 3.57 4.42
C ASP A 105 5.42 3.36 5.75
N TYR A 106 6.04 2.74 6.74
CA TYR A 106 5.46 2.52 8.06
C TYR A 106 5.52 3.75 9.00
N ASP A 107 6.10 4.86 8.54
CA ASP A 107 6.18 6.12 9.30
C ASP A 107 4.92 6.99 9.14
N TYR A 108 4.06 6.68 8.17
CA TYR A 108 2.77 7.35 8.02
C TYR A 108 1.76 6.93 9.10
N ASP A 109 0.85 7.85 9.44
CA ASP A 109 -0.39 7.49 10.12
C ASP A 109 -1.47 7.07 9.11
N TYR A 110 -2.60 6.57 9.60
CA TYR A 110 -3.62 5.97 8.71
C TYR A 110 -4.28 6.99 7.79
N PHE A 111 -4.49 8.23 8.25
CA PHE A 111 -5.15 9.26 7.46
C PHE A 111 -4.20 9.86 6.42
N GLY A 112 -2.93 10.04 6.79
CA GLY A 112 -1.85 10.39 5.87
C GLY A 112 -1.69 9.34 4.77
N PHE A 113 -1.74 8.05 5.10
CA PHE A 113 -1.68 6.96 4.12
C PHE A 113 -2.89 6.95 3.15
N LYS A 114 -4.08 7.38 3.59
CA LYS A 114 -5.31 7.33 2.79
C LYS A 114 -5.54 8.55 1.89
N THR A 115 -4.74 9.61 2.01
CA THR A 115 -4.86 10.86 1.24
C THR A 115 -4.22 10.70 -0.13
#